data_AF-A0A939RJ90-F1
#
_entry.id   AF-A0A939RJ90-F1
#
_cell.length_a   1.000
_cell.length_b   1.000
_cell.length_c   1.000
_cell.angle_alpha   90.00
_cell.angle_beta   90.00
_cell.angle_gamma   90.00
#
_symmetry.space_group_name_H-M   'P 1'
#
loop_
_entity.id
_entity.type
_entity.pdbx_description
1 polymer ?
#
loop_
_entity_poly.entity_id
_entity_poly.type
_entity_poly.pdbx_seq_one_letter_code
_entity_poly.pdbx_strand_id
1 'polypeptide(L)'
;MSEYKAAPRTVVEACFDPRGTASLDYVYDVAAAAGLADQPVRLAIRRLEAAGVLRQEGRGRKGRLVLTDAGRLRTDLDVRHIALAYAQDAGLAPWDGLWRLYTFSVPEQHRPERDALRAALTRLGGAPLAPGAYVSPHDLLEELVTETSEATVGSYLIAAEATRLTGPGFTDPAAIAERLWPATETVEAYRPLAAALGDTSPRGERGSVASVE
;
A
#
# COMPACT_ATOMS: atom_id res chain seq x y z
N MET A 1 11.12 -18.32 -19.14
CA MET A 1 10.12 -17.55 -18.38
C MET A 1 9.71 -18.40 -17.19
N SER A 2 10.08 -18.02 -15.97
CA SER A 2 9.59 -18.71 -14.77
C SER A 2 8.07 -18.54 -14.72
N GLU A 3 7.33 -19.64 -14.56
CA GLU A 3 5.88 -19.63 -14.40
C GLU A 3 5.56 -18.91 -13.07
N TYR A 4 5.25 -17.61 -13.14
CA TYR A 4 4.92 -16.83 -11.97
C TYR A 4 3.65 -17.40 -11.34
N LYS A 5 3.78 -17.97 -10.15
CA LYS A 5 2.66 -18.53 -9.41
C LYS A 5 2.17 -17.51 -8.40
N ALA A 6 0.93 -17.05 -8.57
CA ALA A 6 0.31 -16.11 -7.65
C ALA A 6 0.41 -16.64 -6.20
N ALA A 7 0.84 -15.80 -5.27
CA ALA A 7 0.88 -16.21 -3.88
C ALA A 7 -0.56 -16.48 -3.37
N PRO A 8 -0.82 -17.57 -2.62
CA PRO A 8 -2.16 -17.88 -2.12
C PRO A 8 -2.80 -16.73 -1.34
N ARG A 9 -1.98 -15.95 -0.62
CA ARG A 9 -2.43 -14.76 0.10
C ARG A 9 -2.97 -13.68 -0.84
N THR A 10 -2.25 -13.38 -1.92
CA THR A 10 -2.65 -12.38 -2.92
C THR A 10 -4.00 -12.71 -3.54
N VAL A 11 -4.25 -13.98 -3.84
CA VAL A 11 -5.55 -14.42 -4.36
C VAL A 11 -6.68 -14.18 -3.34
N VAL A 12 -6.45 -14.52 -2.06
CA VAL A 12 -7.44 -14.28 -1.00
C VAL A 12 -7.73 -12.78 -0.85
N GLU A 13 -6.69 -11.94 -0.79
CA GLU A 13 -6.82 -10.49 -0.62
C GLU A 13 -7.50 -9.83 -1.84
N ALA A 14 -7.24 -10.31 -3.06
CA ALA A 14 -7.87 -9.79 -4.28
C ALA A 14 -9.36 -10.13 -4.43
N CYS A 15 -9.89 -11.06 -3.63
CA CYS A 15 -11.29 -11.49 -3.73
C CYS A 15 -12.26 -10.68 -2.85
N PHE A 16 -11.77 -9.74 -2.04
CA PHE A 16 -12.63 -8.90 -1.21
C PHE A 16 -13.34 -7.84 -2.04
N ASP A 17 -14.64 -7.68 -1.80
CA ASP A 17 -15.43 -6.57 -2.31
C ASP A 17 -15.12 -5.25 -1.55
N PRO A 18 -15.64 -4.10 -2.01
CA PRO A 18 -15.46 -2.82 -1.29
C PRO A 18 -16.05 -2.78 0.13
N ARG A 19 -16.86 -3.77 0.52
CA ARG A 19 -17.39 -3.93 1.88
C ARG A 19 -16.51 -4.82 2.74
N GLY A 20 -15.37 -5.29 2.21
CA GLY A 20 -14.44 -6.19 2.90
C GLY A 20 -15.00 -7.60 3.08
N THR A 21 -15.84 -8.08 2.17
CA THR A 21 -16.39 -9.44 2.18
C THR A 21 -15.97 -10.22 0.94
N ALA A 22 -15.66 -11.51 1.10
CA ALA A 22 -15.37 -12.43 0.00
C ALA A 22 -16.08 -13.77 0.23
N SER A 23 -16.78 -14.32 -0.75
CA SER A 23 -17.34 -15.67 -0.64
C SER A 23 -16.26 -16.73 -0.85
N LEU A 24 -16.29 -17.82 -0.07
CA LEU A 24 -15.23 -18.84 -0.15
C LEU A 24 -15.24 -19.60 -1.47
N ASP A 25 -16.41 -19.85 -2.05
CA ASP A 25 -16.54 -20.45 -3.38
C ASP A 25 -15.78 -19.63 -4.43
N TYR A 26 -16.01 -18.32 -4.48
CA TYR A 26 -15.33 -17.40 -5.37
C TYR A 26 -13.81 -17.40 -5.14
N VAL A 27 -13.36 -17.34 -3.88
CA VAL A 27 -11.93 -17.40 -3.54
C VAL A 27 -11.29 -18.69 -4.07
N TYR A 28 -11.93 -19.85 -3.89
CA TYR A 28 -11.40 -21.12 -4.39
C TYR A 28 -11.46 -21.22 -5.92
N ASP A 29 -12.49 -20.65 -6.57
CA ASP A 29 -12.61 -20.64 -8.03
C ASP A 29 -11.53 -19.77 -8.67
N VAL A 30 -11.27 -18.58 -8.12
CA VAL A 30 -10.16 -17.71 -8.55
C VAL A 30 -8.81 -18.39 -8.30
N ALA A 31 -8.64 -19.05 -7.17
CA ALA A 31 -7.41 -19.78 -6.88
C ALA A 31 -7.17 -20.94 -7.86
N ALA A 32 -8.20 -21.71 -8.17
CA ALA A 32 -8.12 -22.78 -9.16
C ALA A 32 -7.77 -22.24 -10.55
N ALA A 33 -8.40 -21.13 -10.97
CA ALA A 33 -8.07 -20.44 -12.22
C ALA A 33 -6.62 -19.92 -12.24
N ALA A 34 -6.08 -19.52 -11.09
CA ALA A 34 -4.68 -19.12 -10.91
C ALA A 34 -3.70 -20.30 -10.73
N GLY A 35 -4.14 -21.56 -10.92
CA GLY A 35 -3.29 -22.75 -10.80
C GLY A 35 -2.87 -23.10 -9.35
N LEU A 36 -3.64 -22.64 -8.36
CA LEU A 36 -3.43 -22.93 -6.95
C LEU A 36 -4.34 -24.06 -6.47
N ALA A 37 -3.75 -25.02 -5.76
CA ALA A 37 -4.50 -26.04 -5.04
C ALA A 37 -5.18 -25.44 -3.79
N ASP A 38 -6.27 -26.07 -3.34
CA ASP A 38 -7.04 -25.65 -2.17
C ASP A 38 -6.22 -25.56 -0.87
N GLN A 39 -5.25 -26.46 -0.68
CA GLN A 39 -4.54 -26.57 0.58
C GLN A 39 -3.67 -25.33 0.89
N PRO A 40 -2.83 -24.82 -0.03
CA PRO A 40 -2.17 -23.52 0.12
C PRO A 40 -3.11 -22.35 0.44
N VAL A 41 -4.27 -22.29 -0.21
CA VAL A 41 -5.27 -21.23 0.02
C VAL A 41 -5.83 -21.31 1.44
N ARG A 42 -6.18 -22.51 1.90
CA ARG A 42 -6.67 -22.76 3.26
C ARG A 42 -5.65 -22.36 4.33
N LEU A 43 -4.37 -22.63 4.08
CA LEU A 43 -3.28 -22.22 4.98
C LEU A 43 -3.11 -20.70 5.00
N ALA A 44 -3.24 -20.03 3.86
CA ALA A 44 -3.20 -18.57 3.79
C ALA A 44 -4.36 -17.92 4.56
N ILE A 45 -5.58 -18.42 4.38
CA ILE A 45 -6.76 -17.96 5.15
C ILE A 45 -6.51 -18.09 6.65
N ARG A 46 -6.06 -19.26 7.12
CA ARG A 46 -5.76 -19.46 8.57
C ARG A 46 -4.68 -18.53 9.10
N ARG A 47 -3.66 -18.22 8.29
CA ARG A 47 -2.62 -17.26 8.67
C ARG A 47 -3.16 -15.83 8.79
N LEU A 48 -4.05 -15.44 7.88
CA LEU A 48 -4.72 -14.14 7.92
C LEU A 48 -5.69 -14.03 9.11
N GLU A 49 -6.39 -15.12 9.45
CA GLU A 49 -7.20 -15.19 10.68
C GLU A 49 -6.34 -15.08 11.94
N ALA A 50 -5.24 -15.85 12.02
CA ALA A 50 -4.32 -15.80 13.16
C ALA A 50 -3.65 -14.43 13.32
N ALA A 51 -3.45 -13.70 12.21
CA ALA A 51 -2.94 -12.34 12.20
C ALA A 51 -4.03 -11.28 12.49
N GLY A 52 -5.29 -11.69 12.74
CA GLY A 52 -6.40 -10.78 13.03
C GLY A 52 -6.85 -9.93 11.85
N VAL A 53 -6.49 -10.29 10.61
CA VAL A 53 -6.82 -9.51 9.40
C VAL A 53 -8.25 -9.77 8.95
N LEU A 54 -8.70 -11.01 9.07
CA LEU A 54 -10.02 -11.43 8.62
C LEU A 54 -10.59 -12.45 9.60
N ARG A 55 -11.88 -12.72 9.46
CA ARG A 55 -12.59 -13.79 10.15
C ARG A 55 -13.41 -14.58 9.14
N GLN A 56 -13.46 -15.90 9.29
CA GLN A 56 -14.36 -16.72 8.51
C GLN A 56 -15.73 -16.85 9.19
N GLU A 57 -16.80 -16.64 8.43
CA GLU A 57 -18.17 -16.94 8.82
C GLU A 57 -18.69 -18.14 8.03
N GLY A 58 -19.24 -19.14 8.73
CA GLY A 58 -19.71 -20.39 8.13
C GLY A 58 -18.59 -21.40 7.84
N ARG A 59 -18.97 -22.52 7.21
CA ARG A 59 -18.05 -23.65 6.93
C ARG A 59 -18.11 -24.07 5.47
N GLY A 60 -16.99 -24.62 4.98
CA GLY A 60 -16.87 -25.11 3.61
C GLY A 60 -17.00 -24.01 2.56
N ARG A 61 -17.26 -24.39 1.30
CA ARG A 61 -17.35 -23.45 0.16
C ARG A 61 -18.50 -22.44 0.26
N LYS A 62 -19.51 -22.70 1.10
CA LYS A 62 -20.64 -21.78 1.34
C LYS A 62 -20.36 -20.71 2.41
N GLY A 63 -19.20 -20.73 3.05
CA GLY A 63 -18.81 -19.69 3.99
C GLY A 63 -18.34 -18.42 3.29
N ARG A 64 -18.06 -17.39 4.08
CA ARG A 64 -17.47 -16.13 3.61
C ARG A 64 -16.35 -15.68 4.53
N LEU A 65 -15.43 -14.90 3.98
CA LEU A 65 -14.39 -14.18 4.71
C LEU A 65 -14.85 -12.74 4.89
N VAL A 66 -14.62 -12.19 6.06
CA VAL A 66 -14.95 -10.80 6.40
C VAL A 66 -13.70 -10.16 6.98
N LEU A 67 -13.27 -9.02 6.43
CA LEU A 67 -12.18 -8.24 7.02
C LEU A 67 -12.55 -7.76 8.42
N THR A 68 -11.59 -7.79 9.33
CA THR A 68 -11.71 -7.10 10.62
C THR A 68 -11.51 -5.59 10.42
N ASP A 69 -11.74 -4.78 11.45
CA ASP A 69 -11.42 -3.34 11.37
C ASP A 69 -9.94 -3.11 11.09
N ALA A 70 -9.05 -3.88 11.72
CA ALA A 70 -7.62 -3.84 11.46
C ALA A 70 -7.26 -4.29 10.03
N GLY A 71 -7.95 -5.30 9.49
CA GLY A 71 -7.77 -5.75 8.11
C GLY A 71 -8.25 -4.73 7.08
N ARG A 72 -9.38 -4.06 7.36
CA ARG A 72 -9.88 -2.93 6.55
C ARG A 72 -8.88 -1.79 6.55
N LEU A 73 -8.45 -1.31 7.72
CA LEU A 73 -7.48 -0.22 7.81
C LEU A 73 -6.22 -0.49 6.99
N ARG A 74 -5.72 -1.73 7.03
CA ARG A 74 -4.57 -2.12 6.21
C ARG A 74 -4.85 -2.07 4.72
N THR A 75 -5.99 -2.59 4.29
CA THR A 75 -6.40 -2.60 2.88
C THR A 75 -6.68 -1.18 2.39
N ASP A 76 -7.31 -0.35 3.22
CA ASP A 76 -7.66 1.03 2.91
C ASP A 76 -6.42 1.89 2.65
N LEU A 77 -5.34 1.69 3.43
CA LEU A 77 -4.07 2.37 3.17
C LEU A 77 -3.47 1.97 1.81
N ASP A 78 -3.45 0.69 1.48
CA ASP A 78 -2.94 0.22 0.18
C ASP A 78 -3.78 0.80 -0.97
N VAL A 79 -5.11 0.80 -0.82
CA VAL A 79 -6.05 1.40 -1.79
C VAL A 79 -5.82 2.91 -1.93
N ARG A 80 -5.60 3.63 -0.82
CA ARG A 80 -5.31 5.06 -0.82
C ARG A 80 -3.99 5.38 -1.52
N HIS A 81 -2.93 4.60 -1.28
CA HIS A 81 -1.65 4.77 -1.99
C HIS A 81 -1.81 4.57 -3.50
N ILE A 82 -2.56 3.54 -3.92
CA ILE A 82 -2.85 3.30 -5.33
C ILE A 82 -3.66 4.47 -5.93
N ALA A 83 -4.69 4.93 -5.23
CA ALA A 83 -5.51 6.07 -5.67
C ALA A 83 -4.68 7.36 -5.78
N LEU A 84 -3.78 7.62 -4.83
CA LEU A 84 -2.85 8.74 -4.87
C LEU A 84 -1.94 8.66 -6.09
N ALA A 85 -1.35 7.49 -6.36
CA ALA A 85 -0.50 7.27 -7.53
C ALA A 85 -1.24 7.58 -8.84
N TYR A 86 -2.46 7.06 -9.02
CA TYR A 86 -3.27 7.37 -10.20
C TYR A 86 -3.64 8.86 -10.30
N ALA A 87 -3.93 9.52 -9.17
CA ALA A 87 -4.21 10.96 -9.15
C ALA A 87 -2.97 11.78 -9.52
N GLN A 88 -1.77 11.36 -9.09
CA GLN A 88 -0.50 11.98 -9.47
C GLN A 88 -0.22 11.84 -10.96
N ASP A 89 -0.38 10.63 -11.51
CA ASP A 89 -0.20 10.36 -12.94
C ASP A 89 -1.18 11.18 -13.80
N ALA A 90 -2.40 11.40 -13.29
CA ALA A 90 -3.41 12.26 -13.93
C ALA A 90 -3.19 13.76 -13.69
N GLY A 91 -2.18 14.16 -12.91
CA GLY A 91 -1.91 15.56 -12.55
C GLY A 91 -2.92 16.18 -11.59
N LEU A 92 -3.79 15.39 -10.96
CA LEU A 92 -4.83 15.82 -10.02
C LEU A 92 -4.30 16.00 -8.59
N ALA A 93 -3.18 15.36 -8.26
CA ALA A 93 -2.51 15.48 -6.96
C ALA A 93 -1.03 15.84 -7.15
N PRO A 94 -0.70 17.00 -7.75
CA PRO A 94 0.70 17.38 -7.97
C PRO A 94 1.42 17.55 -6.63
N TRP A 95 2.73 17.29 -6.65
CA TRP A 95 3.57 17.63 -5.50
C TRP A 95 3.56 19.15 -5.28
N ASP A 96 3.44 19.55 -4.03
CA ASP A 96 3.34 20.96 -3.60
C ASP A 96 4.70 21.66 -3.45
N GLY A 97 5.80 20.95 -3.72
CA GLY A 97 7.15 21.49 -3.62
C GLY A 97 7.75 21.43 -2.22
N LEU A 98 7.07 20.79 -1.27
CA LEU A 98 7.54 20.66 0.11
C LEU A 98 7.99 19.24 0.43
N TRP A 99 9.20 19.15 0.97
CA TRP A 99 9.68 17.98 1.69
C TRP A 99 9.21 18.08 3.14
N ARG A 100 8.57 17.04 3.65
CA ARG A 100 8.23 16.92 5.06
C ARG A 100 9.22 16.02 5.74
N LEU A 101 9.87 16.55 6.76
CA LEU A 101 10.84 15.85 7.58
C LEU A 101 10.19 15.48 8.90
N TYR A 102 10.44 14.24 9.32
CA TYR A 102 9.94 13.70 10.57
C TYR A 102 11.12 13.17 11.37
N THR A 103 11.25 13.63 12.60
CA THR A 103 12.17 13.05 13.60
C THR A 103 11.42 12.89 14.92
N PHE A 104 11.98 12.15 15.85
CA PHE A 104 11.34 11.97 17.15
C PHE A 104 12.37 11.85 18.26
N SER A 105 11.99 12.34 19.44
CA SER A 105 12.80 12.24 20.65
C SER A 105 12.05 11.40 21.67
N VAL A 106 12.28 10.09 21.63
CA VAL A 106 11.60 9.12 22.50
C VAL A 106 12.59 8.60 23.56
N PRO A 107 12.32 8.78 24.86
CA PRO A 107 13.15 8.20 25.92
C PRO A 107 13.21 6.67 25.84
N GLU A 108 14.30 6.04 26.28
CA GLU A 108 14.48 4.57 26.13
C GLU A 108 13.38 3.76 26.84
N GLN A 109 12.81 4.28 27.92
CA GLN A 109 11.69 3.66 28.63
C GLN A 109 10.39 3.57 27.79
N HIS A 110 10.29 4.38 26.73
CA HIS A 110 9.18 4.43 25.77
C HIS A 110 9.59 3.85 24.40
N ARG A 111 10.47 2.84 24.44
CA ARG A 111 10.90 2.12 23.23
C ARG A 111 9.74 1.61 22.36
N PRO A 112 8.62 1.07 22.89
CA PRO A 112 7.49 0.67 22.06
C PRO A 112 6.93 1.79 21.18
N GLU A 113 6.83 3.02 21.70
CA GLU A 113 6.34 4.20 21.00
C GLU A 113 7.31 4.62 19.89
N ARG A 114 8.62 4.53 20.15
CA ARG A 114 9.65 4.74 19.13
C ARG A 114 9.54 3.73 17.99
N ASP A 115 9.39 2.46 18.33
CA ASP A 115 9.34 1.38 17.35
C ASP A 115 8.02 1.47 16.54
N ALA A 116 6.92 1.92 17.16
CA ALA A 116 5.67 2.22 16.48
C ALA A 116 5.79 3.39 15.48
N LEU A 117 6.40 4.52 15.88
CA LEU A 117 6.63 5.66 14.97
C LEU A 117 7.49 5.27 13.76
N ARG A 118 8.55 4.48 13.97
CA ARG A 118 9.39 3.97 12.88
C ARG A 118 8.62 3.08 11.91
N ALA A 119 7.83 2.14 12.45
CA ALA A 119 7.03 1.24 11.65
C ALA A 119 5.97 2.01 10.84
N ALA A 120 5.27 2.95 11.47
CA ALA A 120 4.26 3.78 10.82
C ALA A 120 4.86 4.67 9.72
N LEU A 121 5.94 5.41 10.00
CA LEU A 121 6.62 6.24 9.00
C LEU A 121 7.04 5.43 7.78
N THR A 122 7.68 4.28 7.99
CA THR A 122 8.10 3.40 6.89
C THR A 122 6.91 2.89 6.09
N ARG A 123 5.84 2.48 6.77
CA ARG A 123 4.63 1.93 6.14
C ARG A 123 3.85 2.97 5.33
N LEU A 124 3.88 4.23 5.76
CA LEU A 124 3.24 5.36 5.08
C LEU A 124 4.10 5.96 3.96
N GLY A 125 5.21 5.32 3.62
CA GLY A 125 6.09 5.76 2.53
C GLY A 125 7.12 6.81 2.95
N GLY A 126 7.30 7.09 4.24
CA GLY A 126 8.42 7.90 4.72
C GLY A 126 9.76 7.19 4.54
N ALA A 127 10.70 7.80 3.82
CA ALA A 127 12.02 7.26 3.59
C ALA A 127 13.01 7.68 4.69
N PRO A 128 13.85 6.76 5.20
CA PRO A 128 14.86 7.10 6.20
C PRO A 128 15.99 7.93 5.58
N LEU A 129 16.28 9.10 6.16
CA LEU A 129 17.43 9.94 5.81
C LEU A 129 18.64 9.67 6.70
N ALA A 130 18.40 9.43 7.98
CA ALA A 130 19.40 9.15 9.01
C ALA A 130 18.73 8.37 10.15
N PRO A 131 19.49 7.83 11.12
CA PRO A 131 18.90 7.16 12.27
C PRO A 131 17.90 8.05 13.00
N GLY A 132 16.60 7.70 12.93
CA GLY A 132 15.52 8.46 13.56
C GLY A 132 15.02 9.68 12.78
N ALA A 133 15.54 9.95 11.58
CA ALA A 133 15.07 11.02 10.71
C ALA A 133 14.53 10.45 9.39
N TYR A 134 13.32 10.86 9.03
CA TYR A 134 12.57 10.40 7.87
C TYR A 134 12.14 11.60 7.02
N VAL A 135 11.89 11.35 5.74
CA VAL A 135 11.38 12.35 4.80
C VAL A 135 10.27 11.78 3.93
N SER A 136 9.34 12.64 3.53
CA SER A 136 8.27 12.32 2.60
C SER A 136 7.96 13.54 1.71
N PRO A 137 7.59 13.36 0.44
CA PRO A 137 6.96 14.41 -0.36
C PRO A 137 5.49 14.65 0.02
N HIS A 138 4.90 13.77 0.84
CA HIS A 138 3.50 13.81 1.28
C HIS A 138 3.38 14.09 2.77
N ASP A 139 2.33 14.82 3.17
CA ASP A 139 2.00 14.97 4.59
C ASP A 139 1.48 13.66 5.13
N LEU A 140 2.15 13.15 6.16
CA LEU A 140 1.84 11.89 6.81
C LEU A 140 1.27 12.11 8.21
N LEU A 141 1.07 13.35 8.68
CA LEU A 141 0.72 13.61 10.08
C LEU A 141 -0.61 12.97 10.49
N GLU A 142 -1.65 13.08 9.66
CA GLU A 142 -2.96 12.50 9.95
C GLU A 142 -2.91 10.96 9.99
N GLU A 143 -2.24 10.37 9.01
CA GLU A 143 -2.05 8.93 8.95
C GLU A 143 -1.16 8.40 10.07
N LEU A 144 -0.13 9.16 10.48
CA LEU A 144 0.72 8.81 11.62
C LEU A 144 -0.08 8.77 12.92
N VAL A 145 -0.98 9.73 13.14
CA VAL A 145 -1.89 9.71 14.29
C VAL A 145 -2.79 8.47 14.24
N THR A 146 -3.28 8.12 13.05
CA THR A 146 -4.15 6.96 12.84
C THR A 146 -3.43 5.62 13.07
N GLU A 147 -2.19 5.49 12.60
CA GLU A 147 -1.38 4.27 12.75
C GLU A 147 -0.73 4.13 14.13
N THR A 148 -0.62 5.23 14.89
CA THR A 148 -0.03 5.24 16.24
C THR A 148 -1.05 5.74 17.26
N SER A 149 -0.88 6.96 17.76
CA SER A 149 -1.89 7.67 18.56
C SER A 149 -1.57 9.16 18.59
N GLU A 150 -2.58 9.98 18.86
CA GLU A 150 -2.41 11.42 19.07
C GLU A 150 -1.43 11.71 20.23
N ALA A 151 -1.49 10.91 21.30
CA ALA A 151 -0.58 11.05 22.44
C ALA A 151 0.88 10.78 22.05
N THR A 152 1.13 9.73 21.24
CA THR A 152 2.48 9.40 20.75
C THR A 152 3.02 10.50 19.84
N VAL A 153 2.23 10.94 18.86
CA VAL A 153 2.63 11.99 17.92
C VAL A 153 2.87 13.30 18.66
N GLY A 154 1.93 13.75 19.48
CA GLY A 154 2.02 15.02 20.21
C GLY A 154 3.13 15.07 21.27
N SER A 155 3.55 13.92 21.81
CA SER A 155 4.59 13.88 22.85
C SER A 155 6.01 13.76 22.30
N TYR A 156 6.18 13.12 21.14
CA TYR A 156 7.51 12.70 20.70
C TYR A 156 7.88 13.09 19.28
N LEU A 157 6.91 13.35 18.39
CA LEU A 157 7.18 13.65 16.99
C LEU A 157 7.58 15.12 16.83
N ILE A 158 8.60 15.36 16.03
CA ILE A 158 9.03 16.67 15.55
C ILE A 158 8.92 16.62 14.03
N ALA A 159 8.09 17.51 13.48
CA ALA A 159 7.91 17.65 12.04
C ALA A 159 8.43 19.02 11.57
N ALA A 160 8.97 19.06 10.36
CA ALA A 160 9.38 20.29 9.69
C ALA A 160 9.14 20.18 8.19
N GLU A 161 8.94 21.32 7.54
CA GLU A 161 8.83 21.41 6.08
C GLU A 161 10.07 22.10 5.51
N ALA A 162 10.52 21.64 4.34
CA ALA A 162 11.63 22.22 3.62
C ALA A 162 11.35 22.26 2.12
N THR A 163 11.71 23.36 1.47
CA THR A 163 11.62 23.49 -0.01
C THR A 163 12.83 22.88 -0.72
N ARG A 164 13.87 22.49 0.02
CA ARG A 164 15.11 21.96 -0.54
C ARG A 164 15.70 20.88 0.37
N LEU A 165 16.06 19.75 -0.23
CA LEU A 165 16.81 18.67 0.39
C LEU A 165 18.16 18.53 -0.35
N THR A 166 19.27 18.64 0.38
CA THR A 166 20.64 18.59 -0.16
C THR A 166 21.54 17.75 0.74
N GLY A 167 22.54 17.09 0.14
CA GLY A 167 23.48 16.24 0.86
C GLY A 167 24.23 15.30 -0.08
N PRO A 168 25.07 14.39 0.43
CA PRO A 168 25.78 13.41 -0.38
C PRO A 168 24.82 12.54 -1.18
N GLY A 169 24.87 12.62 -2.51
CA GLY A 169 23.96 11.90 -3.40
C GLY A 169 22.56 12.49 -3.51
N PHE A 170 22.31 13.69 -2.95
CA PHE A 170 21.07 14.44 -3.11
C PHE A 170 21.34 15.68 -3.95
N THR A 171 21.48 15.47 -5.27
CA THR A 171 21.90 16.47 -6.25
C THR A 171 20.73 17.05 -7.04
N ASP A 172 19.82 16.21 -7.50
CA ASP A 172 18.61 16.58 -8.23
C ASP A 172 17.40 15.78 -7.72
N PRO A 173 16.16 16.27 -7.89
CA PRO A 173 14.97 15.64 -7.31
C PRO A 173 14.73 14.18 -7.77
N ALA A 174 15.05 13.85 -9.02
CA ALA A 174 14.85 12.49 -9.53
C ALA A 174 15.85 11.52 -8.91
N ALA A 175 17.12 11.93 -8.78
CA ALA A 175 18.13 11.13 -8.07
C ALA A 175 17.82 10.98 -6.59
N ILE A 176 17.26 12.01 -5.94
CA ILE A 176 16.78 11.93 -4.55
C ILE A 176 15.67 10.90 -4.44
N ALA A 177 14.65 10.98 -5.31
CA ALA A 177 13.53 10.06 -5.30
C ALA A 177 13.99 8.61 -5.50
N GLU A 178 14.81 8.32 -6.52
CA GLU A 178 15.31 6.97 -6.79
C GLU A 178 16.19 6.42 -5.65
N ARG A 179 16.95 7.30 -4.97
CA ARG A 179 17.77 6.89 -3.83
C ARG A 179 16.94 6.54 -2.60
N LEU A 180 15.87 7.29 -2.34
CA LEU A 180 15.03 7.13 -1.16
C LEU A 180 13.94 6.08 -1.36
N TRP A 181 13.41 5.97 -2.58
CA TRP A 181 12.42 5.01 -3.03
C TRP A 181 12.89 4.42 -4.36
N PRO A 182 13.77 3.39 -4.35
CA PRO A 182 14.23 2.75 -5.57
C PRO A 182 13.06 2.18 -6.37
N ALA A 183 12.73 2.85 -7.47
CA ALA A 183 11.57 2.49 -8.30
C ALA A 183 12.01 1.66 -9.50
N THR A 184 13.27 1.79 -9.97
CA THR A 184 13.73 1.18 -11.22
C THR A 184 13.47 -0.32 -11.26
N GLU A 185 13.92 -1.07 -10.25
CA GLU A 185 13.75 -2.53 -10.22
C GLU A 185 12.28 -2.95 -10.26
N THR A 186 11.43 -2.21 -9.53
CA THR A 186 9.98 -2.40 -9.53
C THR A 186 9.42 -2.14 -10.92
N VAL A 187 9.69 -0.97 -11.51
CA VAL A 187 9.20 -0.59 -12.85
C VAL A 187 9.64 -1.62 -13.91
N GLU A 188 10.88 -2.07 -13.87
CA GLU A 188 11.40 -3.12 -14.75
C GLU A 188 10.62 -4.44 -14.59
N ALA A 189 10.35 -4.86 -13.36
CA ALA A 189 9.57 -6.06 -13.08
C ALA A 189 8.11 -5.96 -13.56
N TYR A 190 7.53 -4.76 -13.55
CA TYR A 190 6.16 -4.51 -14.01
C TYR A 190 6.05 -4.35 -15.53
N ARG A 191 7.16 -4.10 -16.26
CA ARG A 191 7.12 -3.86 -17.72
C ARG A 191 6.48 -4.99 -18.53
N PRO A 192 6.77 -6.29 -18.29
CA PRO A 192 6.11 -7.37 -19.02
C PRO A 192 4.60 -7.43 -18.75
N LEU A 193 4.19 -7.14 -17.52
CA LEU A 193 2.77 -7.09 -17.15
C LEU A 193 2.06 -5.93 -17.85
N ALA A 194 2.67 -4.74 -17.87
CA ALA A 194 2.14 -3.58 -18.58
C ALA A 194 1.99 -3.85 -20.09
N ALA A 195 2.94 -4.54 -20.71
CA ALA A 195 2.85 -4.95 -22.12
C ALA A 195 1.69 -5.94 -22.36
N ALA A 196 1.56 -6.97 -21.50
CA ALA A 196 0.48 -7.94 -21.61
C ALA A 196 -0.92 -7.32 -21.42
N LEU A 197 -1.05 -6.34 -20.53
CA LEU A 197 -2.30 -5.62 -20.29
C LEU A 197 -2.61 -4.55 -21.36
N GLY A 198 -1.57 -3.97 -21.97
CA GLY A 198 -1.73 -3.05 -23.10
C GLY A 198 -2.31 -3.75 -24.33
N ASP A 199 -1.95 -5.01 -24.55
CA ASP A 199 -2.46 -5.84 -25.64
C ASP A 199 -3.90 -6.35 -25.43
N THR A 200 -4.41 -6.34 -24.19
CA THR A 200 -5.79 -6.74 -23.86
C THR A 200 -6.76 -5.56 -23.77
N SER A 201 -6.32 -4.34 -24.08
CA SER A 201 -7.23 -3.19 -24.18
C SER A 201 -8.22 -3.44 -25.34
N PRO A 202 -9.54 -3.45 -25.09
CA PRO A 202 -10.50 -3.71 -26.16
C PRO A 202 -10.39 -2.61 -27.21
N ARG A 203 -10.02 -3.01 -28.44
CA ARG A 203 -10.22 -2.16 -29.62
C ARG A 203 -11.74 -1.91 -29.78
N GLY A 204 -12.16 -0.65 -29.62
CA GLY A 204 -13.52 -0.15 -29.90
C GLY A 204 -14.30 0.13 -28.61
N GLU A 205 -14.95 1.27 -28.37
CA GLU A 205 -15.56 2.23 -29.28
C GLU A 205 -15.33 3.67 -28.77
N ARG A 206 -14.78 4.54 -29.62
CA ARG A 206 -14.99 5.99 -29.47
C ARG A 206 -16.43 6.28 -29.91
N GLY A 207 -17.38 6.05 -29.01
CA GLY A 207 -18.73 6.58 -29.12
C GLY A 207 -18.65 8.09 -29.01
N SER A 208 -18.85 8.76 -30.15
CA SER A 208 -19.14 10.19 -30.24
C SER A 208 -20.26 10.54 -29.27
N VAL A 209 -19.95 11.34 -28.25
CA VAL A 209 -20.98 12.03 -27.47
C VAL A 209 -21.44 13.19 -28.33
N ALA A 210 -22.58 13.00 -28.99
CA ALA A 210 -23.31 14.06 -29.65
C ALA A 210 -23.60 15.16 -28.63
N SER A 211 -23.24 16.40 -29.00
CA SER A 211 -23.76 17.61 -28.40
C SER A 211 -25.28 17.57 -28.39
N VAL A 212 -25.87 17.85 -27.24
CA VAL A 212 -27.28 18.25 -27.15
C VAL A 212 -27.27 19.67 -26.59
N GLU A 213 -27.85 20.56 -27.40
CA GLU A 213 -28.16 21.97 -27.12
C GLU A 213 -29.00 22.17 -25.86
#